data_AF-A0A967LA95-F1
#
_entry.id   AF-A0A967LA95-F1
#
_cell.length_a   1.000
_cell.length_b   1.000
_cell.length_c   1.000
_cell.angle_alpha   90.00
_cell.angle_beta   90.00
_cell.angle_gamma   90.00
#
_symmetry.space_group_name_H-M   'P 1'
#
loop_
_entity.id
_entity.type
_entity.pdbx_description
1 polymer ?
#
loop_
_entity_poly.entity_id
_entity_poly.type
_entity_poly.pdbx_seq_one_letter_code
_entity_poly.pdbx_strand_id
1 'polypeptide(L)' 'AVSQIVGEEGLAKALEDPWIEEMINANKNDFRQLIEPTLKMPKLLVGKGRMLHGLPKSAEVLLRSLEQEFKLTPSR' A
#
# COMPACT_ATOMS: atom_id res chain seq x y z
N ALA A 1 13.23 -14.58 2.62
CA ALA A 1 11.78 -14.74 2.85
C ALA A 1 11.42 -14.20 4.23
N VAL A 2 10.17 -13.81 4.51
CA VAL A 2 9.76 -13.25 5.83
C VAL A 2 10.17 -14.16 6.99
N SER A 3 10.07 -15.48 6.81
CA SER A 3 10.56 -16.50 7.75
C SER A 3 12.04 -16.37 8.14
N GLN A 4 12.89 -15.81 7.28
CA GLN A 4 14.32 -15.59 7.59
C GLN A 4 14.57 -14.34 8.43
N ILE A 5 13.57 -13.46 8.55
CA ILE A 5 13.66 -12.20 9.32
C ILE A 5 13.09 -12.38 10.72
N VAL A 6 11.95 -13.09 10.83
CA VAL A 6 11.22 -13.27 12.10
C VAL A 6 11.39 -14.67 12.71
N GLY A 7 12.03 -15.59 11.99
CA GLY A 7 12.13 -17.01 12.36
C GLY A 7 10.89 -17.81 11.95
N GLU A 8 11.07 -19.09 11.64
CA GLU A 8 9.98 -19.98 11.20
C GLU A 8 8.91 -20.18 12.28
N GLU A 9 9.31 -20.31 13.54
CA GLU A 9 8.39 -20.51 14.67
C GLU A 9 7.52 -19.27 14.93
N GLY A 10 8.11 -18.07 14.84
CA GLY A 10 7.38 -16.81 15.01
C GLY A 10 6.36 -16.59 13.91
N LEU A 11 6.72 -16.93 12.67
CA LEU A 11 5.80 -16.89 11.54
C LEU A 11 4.66 -17.92 11.68
N ALA A 12 4.96 -19.16 12.08
CA ALA A 12 3.97 -20.19 12.28
C ALA A 12 2.92 -19.79 13.33
N LYS A 13 3.35 -19.26 14.48
CA LYS A 13 2.43 -18.76 15.52
C LYS A 13 1.56 -17.61 15.04
N ALA A 14 2.12 -16.67 14.29
CA ALA A 14 1.36 -15.55 13.74
C ALA A 14 0.32 -15.99 12.70
N LEU A 15 0.59 -17.06 11.94
CA LEU A 15 -0.37 -17.63 10.98
C LEU A 15 -1.56 -18.33 11.65
N GLU A 16 -1.41 -18.75 12.91
CA GLU A 16 -2.49 -19.36 13.70
C GLU A 16 -3.35 -18.32 14.45
N ASP A 17 -2.92 -17.05 14.50
CA ASP A 17 -3.62 -15.99 15.22
C ASP A 17 -4.88 -15.51 14.46
N PRO A 18 -6.10 -15.68 15.02
CA PRO A 18 -7.33 -15.22 14.38
C PRO A 18 -7.36 -13.72 14.10
N TRP A 19 -6.70 -12.91 14.93
CA TRP A 19 -6.65 -11.46 14.74
C TRP A 19 -5.88 -11.09 13.47
N ILE A 20 -4.83 -11.85 13.12
CA ILE A 20 -4.07 -11.65 11.88
C ILE A 20 -4.95 -11.96 10.67
N GLU A 21 -5.74 -13.04 10.71
CA GLU A 21 -6.68 -13.40 9.65
C GLU A 21 -7.79 -12.34 9.49
N GLU A 22 -8.31 -11.81 10.60
CA GLU A 22 -9.26 -10.70 10.58
C GLU A 22 -8.67 -9.45 9.92
N MET A 23 -7.43 -9.07 10.27
CA MET A 23 -6.75 -7.94 9.64
C MET A 23 -6.51 -8.17 8.14
N ILE A 24 -6.11 -9.37 7.73
CA ILE A 24 -5.90 -9.69 6.31
C ILE A 24 -7.21 -9.54 5.54
N ASN A 25 -8.33 -10.02 6.10
CA ASN A 25 -9.63 -9.92 5.46
C ASN A 25 -10.17 -8.48 5.41
N ALA A 26 -9.95 -7.68 6.47
CA ALA A 26 -10.25 -6.25 6.46
C ALA A 26 -9.45 -5.53 5.36
N ASN A 27 -8.13 -5.75 5.28
CA ASN A 27 -7.27 -5.17 4.25
C ASN A 27 -7.69 -5.58 2.84
N LYS A 28 -8.13 -6.83 2.63
CA LYS A 28 -8.67 -7.29 1.33
C LYS A 28 -9.96 -6.55 0.96
N ASN A 29 -10.82 -6.26 1.93
CA ASN A 29 -12.05 -5.51 1.70
C ASN A 29 -11.77 -4.05 1.37
N ASP A 30 -10.86 -3.40 2.10
CA ASP A 30 -10.43 -2.04 1.79
C ASP A 30 -9.80 -1.98 0.39
N PHE A 31 -8.92 -2.95 0.08
CA PHE A 31 -8.30 -3.03 -1.24
C PHE A 31 -9.32 -3.12 -2.38
N ARG A 32 -10.38 -3.93 -2.22
CA ARG A 32 -11.46 -4.04 -3.23
C ARG A 32 -12.15 -2.70 -3.47
N GLN A 33 -12.37 -1.91 -2.42
CA GLN A 33 -12.96 -0.58 -2.56
C GLN A 33 -12.01 0.42 -3.24
N LEU A 34 -10.69 0.25 -3.05
CA LEU A 34 -9.67 1.15 -3.56
C LEU A 34 -9.18 0.84 -4.98
N ILE A 35 -9.45 -0.36 -5.49
CA ILE A 35 -9.03 -0.78 -6.84
C ILE A 35 -10.03 -0.36 -7.93
N GLU A 36 -11.30 -0.18 -7.64
CA GLU A 36 -12.28 0.19 -8.67
C GLU A 36 -12.21 1.68 -9.04
N PRO A 37 -12.26 2.05 -10.34
CA PRO A 37 -12.32 1.19 -11.53
C PRO A 37 -10.94 0.81 -12.12
N THR A 38 -9.83 1.17 -11.49
CA THR A 38 -8.48 1.02 -12.06
C THR A 38 -7.73 -0.19 -11.50
N LEU A 39 -7.51 -1.26 -12.27
CA LEU A 39 -6.81 -2.46 -11.78
C LEU A 39 -5.27 -2.33 -11.60
N LYS A 40 -4.67 -1.14 -11.83
CA LYS A 40 -3.21 -0.95 -11.80
C LYS A 40 -2.64 -0.89 -10.38
N MET A 41 -1.62 -1.72 -10.13
CA MET A 41 -0.84 -1.82 -8.88
C MET A 41 0.59 -1.29 -9.06
N PRO A 42 1.27 -0.81 -8.01
CA PRO A 42 0.78 -0.63 -6.63
C PRO A 42 -0.28 0.48 -6.48
N LYS A 43 -0.99 0.50 -5.35
CA LYS A 43 -1.86 1.59 -4.92
C LYS A 43 -1.15 2.42 -3.87
N LEU A 44 -1.29 3.74 -3.97
CA LEU A 44 -0.80 4.64 -2.95
C LEU A 44 -1.89 5.67 -2.63
N LEU A 45 -2.46 5.55 -1.45
CA LEU A 45 -3.42 6.50 -0.92
C LEU A 45 -2.66 7.69 -0.33
N VAL A 46 -2.96 8.90 -0.80
CA VAL A 46 -2.28 10.15 -0.44
C VAL A 46 -3.29 11.24 -0.08
N GLY A 47 -2.94 12.05 0.93
CA GLY A 47 -3.78 13.16 1.37
C GLY A 47 -5.20 12.76 1.76
N LYS A 48 -6.18 13.61 1.40
CA LYS A 48 -7.60 13.46 1.75
C LYS A 48 -8.35 12.50 0.82
N GLY A 49 -7.88 11.26 0.68
CA GLY A 49 -8.61 10.23 -0.08
C GLY A 49 -8.20 10.11 -1.56
N ARG A 50 -7.07 10.66 -1.98
CA ARG A 50 -6.61 10.62 -3.38
C ARG A 50 -5.77 9.37 -3.62
N MET A 51 -6.04 8.66 -4.69
CA MET A 51 -5.37 7.40 -5.00
C MET A 51 -4.45 7.55 -6.20
N LEU A 52 -3.17 7.24 -6.02
CA LEU A 52 -2.23 7.04 -7.12
C LEU A 52 -2.24 5.56 -7.52
N HIS A 53 -2.25 5.30 -8.82
CA HIS A 53 -2.40 3.96 -9.39
C HIS A 53 -1.22 3.59 -10.27
N GLY A 54 -0.68 2.39 -10.05
CA GLY A 54 0.39 1.86 -10.86
C GLY A 54 1.78 2.31 -10.41
N LEU A 55 2.80 1.66 -10.96
CA LEU A 55 4.17 2.04 -10.72
C LEU A 55 4.46 3.35 -11.49
N PRO A 56 4.99 4.39 -10.82
CA PRO A 56 5.41 5.61 -11.50
C PRO A 56 6.56 5.31 -12.47
N LYS A 57 6.65 6.08 -13.55
CA LYS A 57 7.70 5.90 -14.58
C LYS A 57 9.11 6.23 -14.07
N SER A 58 9.21 7.05 -13.03
CA SER A 58 10.46 7.40 -12.35
C SER A 58 10.18 7.98 -10.96
N ALA A 59 11.23 8.17 -10.17
CA ALA A 59 11.14 8.80 -8.85
C ALA A 59 10.66 10.26 -8.95
N GLU A 60 11.09 11.00 -9.97
CA GLU A 60 10.71 12.41 -10.19
C GLU A 60 9.23 12.54 -10.53
N VAL A 61 8.68 11.59 -11.30
CA VAL A 61 7.24 11.54 -11.59
C VAL A 61 6.44 11.27 -10.32
N LEU A 62 6.93 10.38 -9.45
CA LEU A 62 6.31 10.12 -8.16
C LEU A 62 6.32 11.37 -7.28
N LEU A 63 7.49 12.00 -7.11
CA LEU A 63 7.65 13.20 -6.29
C LEU A 63 6.74 14.32 -6.76
N ARG A 64 6.72 14.62 -8.06
CA ARG A 64 5.83 15.63 -8.63
C ARG A 64 4.35 15.32 -8.38
N SER A 65 3.96 14.05 -8.47
CA SER A 65 2.58 13.64 -8.17
C SER A 65 2.24 13.87 -6.70
N LEU A 66 3.16 13.55 -5.78
CA LEU A 66 2.97 13.79 -4.35
C LEU A 66 2.91 15.29 -4.03
N GLU A 67 3.81 16.09 -4.59
CA GLU A 67 3.82 17.55 -4.41
C GLU A 67 2.49 18.18 -4.85
N GLN A 68 1.95 17.73 -5.98
CA GLN A 68 0.64 18.17 -6.47
C GLN A 68 -0.49 17.80 -5.50
N GLU A 69 -0.53 16.55 -5.04
CA GLU A 69 -1.58 16.07 -4.14
C GLU A 69 -1.53 16.74 -2.76
N PHE A 70 -0.33 17.01 -2.26
CA PHE A 70 -0.11 17.68 -0.97
C PHE A 70 -0.05 19.22 -1.07
N LYS A 71 -0.18 19.79 -2.28
CA LYS A 71 -0.08 21.24 -2.55
C LYS A 71 1.23 21.86 -2.04
N LEU A 72 2.33 21.14 -2.24
CA LEU A 72 3.67 21.58 -1.87
C LEU A 72 4.30 22.41 -2.99
N THR A 73 5.28 23.24 -2.66
CA THR A 73 6.13 23.89 -3.65
C THR A 73 6.96 22.83 -4.39
N PRO A 74 7.08 22.87 -5.72
CA PRO A 74 7.84 21.87 -6.45
C PRO A 74 9.30 21.82 -6.01
N SER A 75 9.83 20.63 -5.79
CA SER A 75 11.27 20.42 -5.56
C SER A 75 12.05 20.85 -6.80
N ARG A 76 13.16 21.56 -6.59
CA ARG A 76 14.05 22.03 -7.66
C ARG A 76 14.85 20.90 -8.27
#